data_AF-A0A9Q6I485-F1
#
_entry.id   AF-A0A9Q6I485-F1
#
_cell.length_a   1.000
_cell.length_b   1.000
_cell.length_c   1.000
_cell.angle_alpha   90.00
_cell.angle_beta   90.00
_cell.angle_gamma   90.00
#
_symmetry.space_group_name_H-M   'P 1'
#
loop_
_entity.id
_entity.type
_entity.pdbx_description
1 polymer ?
#
loop_
_entity_poly.entity_id
_entity_poly.type
_entity_poly.pdbx_seq_one_letter_code
_entity_poly.pdbx_strand_id
1 'polypeptide(L)'
;MEKATFLLRSDSIRQNCISTIQQLPASPDKPVEIVIQERKRSSDQNRRMWPLLHDLSRQVEWYGQKYTPDDWKDLITALVAKSKNEQQRTAPGIGGGRLTQAR
;
A
#
# COMPACT_ATOMS: atom_id res chain seq x y z
N MET A 1 -10.52 9.55 -15.02
CA MET A 1 -9.88 10.74 -14.41
C MET A 1 -8.80 10.24 -13.46
N GLU A 2 -7.61 10.81 -13.54
CA GLU A 2 -6.50 10.43 -12.67
C GLU A 2 -6.68 10.99 -11.25
N LYS A 3 -6.19 10.27 -10.25
CA LYS A 3 -6.26 10.67 -8.84
C LYS A 3 -5.29 11.83 -8.57
N ALA A 4 -5.79 13.05 -8.47
CA ALA A 4 -5.01 14.18 -8.00
C ALA A 4 -4.83 14.12 -6.48
N THR A 5 -3.58 14.21 -6.00
CA THR A 5 -3.25 14.23 -4.56
C THR A 5 -2.49 15.52 -4.24
N PHE A 6 -3.05 16.38 -3.39
CA PHE A 6 -2.42 17.62 -2.95
C PHE A 6 -1.80 17.47 -1.56
N LEU A 7 -0.50 17.74 -1.44
CA LEU A 7 0.20 17.75 -0.16
C LEU A 7 0.29 19.19 0.36
N LEU A 8 -0.54 19.54 1.34
CA LEU A 8 -0.60 20.87 1.96
C LEU A 8 0.67 21.15 2.79
N ARG A 9 1.76 21.52 2.13
CA ARG A 9 3.06 21.87 2.74
C ARG A 9 3.44 23.36 2.59
N SER A 10 2.67 24.12 1.81
CA SER A 10 2.87 25.55 1.58
C SER A 10 1.57 26.22 1.13
N ASP A 11 1.48 27.54 1.33
CA ASP A 11 0.33 28.35 0.92
C ASP A 11 0.04 28.27 -0.59
N SER A 12 1.08 28.14 -1.43
CA SER A 12 0.91 27.99 -2.89
C SER A 12 0.15 26.72 -3.26
N ILE A 13 0.39 25.61 -2.55
CA ILE A 13 -0.31 24.34 -2.81
C ILE A 13 -1.75 24.41 -2.30
N ARG A 14 -1.99 25.12 -1.20
CA ARG A 14 -3.34 25.41 -0.72
C ARG A 14 -4.14 26.18 -1.76
N GLN A 15 -3.56 27.23 -2.33
CA GLN A 15 -4.22 28.03 -3.36
C GLN A 15 -4.54 27.21 -4.61
N ASN A 16 -3.59 26.39 -5.08
CA ASN A 16 -3.81 25.51 -6.23
C ASN A 16 -4.92 24.48 -5.98
N CYS A 17 -5.01 23.92 -4.77
CA CYS A 17 -6.07 23.00 -4.38
C CYS A 17 -7.45 23.68 -4.47
N ILE A 18 -7.58 24.90 -3.94
CA ILE A 18 -8.82 25.68 -3.99
C ILE A 18 -9.23 25.95 -5.45
N SER A 19 -8.29 26.42 -6.28
CA SER A 19 -8.56 26.67 -7.71
C SER A 19 -8.99 25.41 -8.45
N THR A 20 -8.39 24.25 -8.13
CA THR A 20 -8.79 22.97 -8.71
C THR A 20 -10.22 22.61 -8.32
N ILE A 21 -10.57 22.74 -7.04
CA ILE A 21 -11.92 22.44 -6.55
C ILE A 21 -12.97 23.32 -7.22
N GLN A 22 -12.67 24.62 -7.42
CA GLN A 22 -13.57 25.56 -8.11
C GLN A 22 -13.82 25.21 -9.58
N GLN A 23 -12.89 24.53 -10.23
CA GLN A 23 -12.99 24.12 -11.64
C GLN A 23 -13.68 22.75 -11.82
N LEU A 24 -13.94 22.02 -10.74
CA LEU A 24 -14.56 20.70 -10.83
C LEU A 24 -16.04 20.83 -11.24
N PRO A 25 -16.49 20.09 -12.26
CA PRO A 25 -17.90 20.06 -12.62
C PRO A 25 -18.70 19.34 -11.54
N ALA A 26 -19.47 20.08 -10.75
CA ALA A 26 -20.43 19.51 -9.81
C ALA A 26 -21.66 19.02 -10.58
N SER A 27 -21.62 17.78 -11.07
CA SER A 27 -22.75 17.14 -11.74
C SER A 27 -23.31 16.01 -10.88
N PRO A 28 -24.65 15.91 -10.69
CA PRO A 28 -25.28 14.83 -9.94
C PRO A 28 -24.94 13.43 -10.49
N ASP A 29 -24.73 13.31 -11.80
CA ASP A 29 -24.40 12.05 -12.48
C ASP A 29 -22.95 11.58 -12.26
N LYS A 30 -22.04 12.48 -11.84
CA LYS A 30 -20.61 12.19 -11.64
C LYS A 30 -20.10 12.93 -10.40
N PRO A 31 -20.47 12.49 -9.19
CA PRO A 31 -20.00 13.12 -7.96
C PRO A 31 -18.47 12.93 -7.84
N VAL A 32 -17.78 14.00 -7.44
CA VAL A 32 -16.35 13.96 -7.14
C VAL A 32 -16.20 13.88 -5.62
N GLU A 33 -15.52 12.83 -5.15
CA GLU A 33 -15.21 12.64 -3.73
C GLU A 33 -13.94 13.41 -3.34
N ILE A 34 -14.00 14.17 -2.25
CA ILE A 34 -12.87 14.89 -1.68
C ILE A 34 -12.55 14.29 -0.31
N VAL A 35 -11.37 13.68 -0.17
CA VAL A 35 -10.90 13.07 1.08
C VAL A 35 -9.79 13.91 1.68
N ILE A 36 -10.07 14.54 2.83
CA ILE A 36 -9.08 15.28 3.63
C ILE A 36 -8.58 14.34 4.73
N GLN A 37 -7.31 13.98 4.68
CA GLN A 37 -6.67 13.13 5.66
C GLN A 37 -5.25 13.60 5.97
N GLU A 38 -4.84 13.46 7.22
CA GLU A 38 -3.46 13.73 7.62
C GLU A 38 -2.50 12.71 6.99
N ARG A 39 -1.33 13.17 6.53
CA ARG A 39 -0.32 12.28 5.96
C ARG A 39 0.29 11.40 7.04
N LYS A 40 -0.21 10.18 7.17
CA LYS A 40 0.47 9.13 7.95
C LYS A 40 1.80 8.78 7.27
N ARG A 41 2.93 8.91 7.97
CA ARG A 41 4.28 8.53 7.51
C ARG A 41 4.34 7.10 6.94
N SER A 42 3.48 6.21 7.43
CA SER A 42 3.35 4.81 7.00
C SER A 42 2.74 4.64 5.59
N SER A 43 1.94 5.58 5.07
CA SER A 43 1.32 5.41 3.75
C SER A 43 2.33 5.47 2.62
N ASP A 44 3.37 6.30 2.75
CA ASP A 44 4.44 6.39 1.76
C ASP A 44 5.37 5.17 1.77
N GLN A 45 5.61 4.58 2.95
CA GLN A 45 6.35 3.31 3.06
C GLN A 45 5.52 2.15 2.49
N ASN A 46 4.24 2.03 2.87
CA ASN A 46 3.35 1.00 2.33
C ASN A 46 3.16 1.13 0.82
N ARG A 47 3.08 2.35 0.28
CA ARG A 47 2.95 2.58 -1.17
C ARG A 47 4.22 2.25 -1.94
N ARG A 48 5.40 2.26 -1.31
CA ARG A 48 6.67 1.85 -1.96
C ARG A 48 6.90 0.34 -1.89
N MET A 49 6.37 -0.32 -0.87
CA MET A 49 6.48 -1.78 -0.71
C MET A 49 5.85 -2.52 -1.90
N TRP A 50 4.61 -2.19 -2.26
CA TRP A 50 3.88 -2.91 -3.31
C TRP A 50 4.50 -2.84 -4.72
N PRO A 51 4.98 -1.67 -5.22
CA PRO A 51 5.73 -1.60 -6.47
C PRO A 51 6.96 -2.50 -6.49
N LEU A 52 7.73 -2.54 -5.40
CA LEU A 52 8.92 -3.38 -5.30
C LEU A 52 8.57 -4.88 -5.32
N LEU A 53 7.53 -5.28 -4.59
CA LEU A 53 7.03 -6.65 -4.61
C LEU A 53 6.53 -7.07 -5.99
N HIS A 54 5.89 -6.15 -6.69
CA HIS A 54 5.40 -6.39 -8.04
C HIS A 54 6.55 -6.48 -9.06
N ASP A 55 7.60 -5.68 -8.89
CA ASP A 55 8.82 -5.81 -9.69
C ASP A 55 9.52 -7.14 -9.43
N LEU A 56 9.60 -7.59 -8.17
CA LEU A 56 10.12 -8.92 -7.82
C LEU A 56 9.29 -10.05 -8.43
N SER A 57 7.97 -9.97 -8.37
CA SER A 57 7.04 -10.93 -9.00
C SER A 57 7.28 -11.08 -10.51
N ARG A 58 7.65 -9.98 -11.18
CA ARG A 58 7.94 -9.98 -12.63
C ARG A 58 9.32 -10.51 -12.96
N GLN A 59 10.33 -10.14 -12.17
CA GLN A 59 11.75 -10.36 -12.47
C GLN A 59 12.29 -11.66 -11.90
N VAL A 60 11.75 -12.15 -10.78
CA VAL A 60 12.31 -13.29 -10.04
C VAL A 60 11.43 -14.51 -10.21
N GLU A 61 12.03 -15.55 -10.79
CA GLU A 61 11.48 -16.91 -10.78
C GLU A 61 12.17 -17.69 -9.67
N TRP A 62 11.39 -18.29 -8.77
CA TRP A 62 11.88 -18.94 -7.56
C TRP A 62 11.43 -20.41 -7.59
N TYR A 63 12.39 -21.33 -7.57
CA TYR A 63 12.16 -22.78 -7.78
C TYR A 63 11.31 -23.12 -9.03
N GLY A 64 11.52 -22.42 -10.14
CA GLY A 64 10.82 -22.67 -11.40
C GLY A 64 9.37 -22.17 -11.43
N GLN A 65 8.96 -21.36 -10.44
CA GLN A 65 7.63 -20.76 -10.38
C GLN A 65 7.71 -19.26 -10.12
N LYS A 66 6.77 -18.52 -10.72
CA LYS A 66 6.58 -17.10 -10.46
C LYS A 66 5.55 -16.94 -9.35
N TYR A 67 5.92 -16.18 -8.33
CA TYR A 67 5.07 -15.88 -7.19
C TYR A 67 4.39 -14.53 -7.38
N THR A 68 3.17 -14.38 -6.84
CA THR A 68 2.44 -13.12 -6.88
C THR A 68 3.07 -12.09 -5.93
N PRO A 69 2.78 -10.79 -6.07
CA PRO A 69 3.27 -9.76 -5.15
C PRO A 69 2.89 -10.04 -3.69
N ASP A 70 1.70 -10.62 -3.46
CA ASP A 70 1.23 -11.04 -2.14
C ASP A 70 2.03 -12.21 -1.56
N ASP A 71 2.33 -13.23 -2.38
CA ASP A 71 3.20 -14.35 -1.97
C ASP A 71 4.61 -13.86 -1.61
N TRP A 72 5.17 -12.94 -2.41
CA TRP A 72 6.46 -12.32 -2.13
C TRP A 72 6.43 -11.53 -0.82
N LYS A 73 5.32 -10.86 -0.50
CA LYS A 73 5.14 -10.17 0.78
C LYS A 73 5.25 -11.17 1.94
N ASP A 74 4.50 -12.26 1.88
CA ASP A 74 4.46 -13.25 2.96
C ASP A 74 5.81 -13.98 3.11
N LEU A 75 6.50 -14.28 2.01
CA LEU A 75 7.86 -14.83 2.02
C LEU A 75 8.87 -13.89 2.67
N ILE A 76 8.89 -12.61 2.27
CA ILE A 76 9.81 -11.61 2.84
C ILE A 76 9.49 -11.39 4.31
N THR A 77 8.21 -11.30 4.68
CA THR A 77 7.78 -11.19 6.07
C THR A 77 8.23 -12.40 6.91
N ALA A 78 8.11 -13.62 6.39
CA ALA A 78 8.58 -14.83 7.05
C ALA A 78 10.11 -14.82 7.24
N LEU A 79 10.86 -14.40 6.21
CA LEU A 79 12.32 -14.28 6.26
C LEU A 79 12.78 -13.23 7.28
N VAL A 80 12.14 -12.06 7.31
CA VAL A 80 12.46 -10.98 8.25
C VAL A 80 12.17 -11.37 9.70
N ALA A 81 11.03 -12.04 9.95
CA ALA A 81 10.71 -12.55 11.28
C ALA A 81 11.76 -13.59 11.75
N LYS A 82 12.18 -14.49 10.85
CA LYS A 82 13.25 -15.46 11.11
C LYS A 82 14.60 -14.77 11.37
N SER A 83 14.95 -13.73 10.61
CA SER A 83 16.22 -13.02 10.78
C SER A 83 16.29 -12.22 12.08
N LYS A 84 15.14 -11.72 12.57
CA LYS A 84 15.05 -10.95 13.83
C LYS A 84 15.00 -11.84 15.08
N ASN A 85 15.02 -13.16 14.93
CA ASN A 85 14.82 -14.12 16.02
C ASN A 85 13.52 -13.84 16.82
N GLU A 86 12.56 -13.15 16.18
CA GLU A 86 11.24 -12.91 16.74
C GLU A 86 10.44 -14.19 16.60
N GLN A 87 9.97 -14.72 17.73
CA GLN A 87 9.13 -15.92 17.76
C GLN A 87 7.90 -15.68 16.89
N GLN A 88 7.84 -16.32 15.72
CA GLN A 88 6.64 -16.37 14.90
C GLN A 88 5.53 -17.00 15.76
N ARG A 89 4.58 -16.18 16.23
CA ARG A 89 3.41 -16.69 16.95
C ARG A 89 2.57 -17.44 15.93
N THR A 90 2.68 -18.76 15.98
CA THR A 90 1.86 -19.67 15.19
C THR A 90 0.52 -19.78 15.90
N ALA A 91 -0.51 -19.15 15.36
CA ALA A 91 -1.87 -19.38 15.82
C ALA A 91 -2.45 -20.59 15.06
N PRO A 92 -3.13 -21.53 15.74
CA PRO A 92 -3.88 -22.56 15.05
C PRO A 92 -4.99 -21.88 14.24
N GLY A 93 -4.99 -22.05 12.91
CA GLY A 93 -6.03 -21.52 12.05
C GLY A 93 -7.34 -22.27 12.23
N ILE A 94 -8.45 -21.55 12.06
CA ILE A 94 -9.82 -22.04 12.29
C ILE A 94 -10.18 -23.23 11.34
N GLY A 95 -9.38 -23.48 10.30
CA GLY A 95 -9.50 -24.64 9.40
C GLY A 95 -8.30 -25.60 9.38
N GLY A 96 -7.43 -25.58 10.40
CA GLY A 96 -6.25 -26.47 10.48
C GLY A 96 -5.01 -26.02 9.70
N GLY A 97 -5.05 -24.87 9.02
CA GLY A 97 -3.89 -24.22 8.41
C GLY A 97 -3.14 -23.32 9.39
N ARG A 98 -1.81 -23.22 9.27
CA ARG A 98 -0.99 -22.28 10.06
C ARG A 98 -1.06 -20.89 9.43
N LEU A 99 -1.54 -19.89 10.17
CA LEU A 99 -1.46 -18.49 9.78
C LEU A 99 -0.29 -17.84 10.53
N THR A 100 0.66 -17.30 9.78
CA THR A 100 1.82 -16.58 10.33
C THR A 100 1.64 -15.10 10.00
N GLN A 101 1.48 -14.26 11.02
CA GLN A 101 1.47 -12.81 10.86
C GLN A 101 2.63 -12.21 11.65
N ALA A 102 3.50 -11.45 10.98
CA ALA A 102 4.53 -10.66 11.66
C ALA A 102 3.95 -9.31 12.11
N ARG A 103 4.43 -8.83 13.26
CA ARG A 103 4.09 -7.51 13.80
C ARG A 103 4.86 -6.39 13.13
#